data_AF-A0A165XU58-F1
#
_entry.id   AF-A0A165XU58-F1
#
_cell.length_a   1.000
_cell.length_b   1.000
_cell.length_c   1.000
_cell.angle_alpha   90.00
_cell.angle_beta   90.00
_cell.angle_gamma   90.00
#
_symmetry.space_group_name_H-M   'P 1'
#
loop_
_entity.id
_entity.type
_entity.pdbx_description
1 polymer ?
#
loop_
_entity_poly.entity_id
_entity_poly.type
_entity_poly.pdbx_seq_one_letter_code
_entity_poly.pdbx_strand_id
1 'polypeptide(L)'
;DMPAAHEVAGFSPHNSTHFCRFCFLPSSDIDNLDMGSWPQRSFDEHRSQALKWKEAATEAERAAITTSAGLRYSVLLRLAYWNAILFTVIDSMHAILLGLIETHCRSLWGMNNKAADFDGISPMGKSVIDSTVPALKSPCQRKTNARLHPPTKAISTTKDVRVDAPVDSGNVGGSNDKDLKSDSPLEGDSRGENEASEPSLTSEARETLSCMSDLENRKTISTPSWLGRAPKRAGSAQQGKLKADEWRSFCCISLVFTLIRIWGHDEGRYGEMLANFMHLVDMVNLAHYRELDEKTIESYRCATLDYLEGVKALFYDHTLVPNHHAVMHLPDLFRRFGPVHAWRTFAFERYNGMMQSINHNSRIGAY
;
A
#
# COMPACT_ATOMS: atom_id res chain seq x y z
N ASP A 1 8.59 -0.83 -1.82
CA ASP A 1 8.31 -1.48 -3.10
C ASP A 1 7.86 -2.90 -2.85
N MET A 2 6.55 -3.09 -2.68
CA MET A 2 5.96 -4.39 -2.38
C MET A 2 6.01 -5.38 -3.56
N PRO A 3 5.75 -4.96 -4.82
CA PRO A 3 5.90 -5.83 -5.99
C PRO A 3 7.28 -6.47 -6.12
N ALA A 4 8.36 -5.68 -6.05
CA ALA A 4 9.72 -6.23 -6.16
C ALA A 4 10.06 -7.15 -4.98
N ALA A 5 9.64 -6.78 -3.76
CA ALA A 5 9.85 -7.61 -2.58
C ALA A 5 9.13 -8.96 -2.68
N HIS A 6 7.89 -8.98 -3.19
CA HIS A 6 7.15 -10.21 -3.46
C HIS A 6 7.85 -11.07 -4.52
N GLU A 7 8.33 -10.43 -5.58
CA GLU A 7 9.03 -11.11 -6.66
C GLU A 7 10.26 -11.87 -6.14
N VAL A 8 11.10 -11.20 -5.34
CA VAL A 8 12.32 -11.78 -4.77
C VAL A 8 12.00 -12.84 -3.70
N ALA A 9 11.01 -12.59 -2.85
CA ALA A 9 10.62 -13.51 -1.78
C ALA A 9 9.79 -14.71 -2.27
N GLY A 10 9.30 -14.67 -3.51
CA GLY A 10 8.50 -15.74 -4.09
C GLY A 10 7.01 -15.67 -3.74
N PHE A 11 6.47 -14.50 -3.44
CA PHE A 11 5.02 -14.30 -3.27
C PHE A 11 4.35 -13.93 -4.58
N SER A 12 3.07 -14.28 -4.71
CA SER A 12 2.24 -13.83 -5.83
C SER A 12 2.04 -12.29 -5.82
N PRO A 13 1.76 -11.69 -6.98
CA PRO A 13 1.53 -10.26 -7.10
C PRO A 13 0.25 -9.80 -6.38
N HIS A 14 0.11 -8.49 -6.21
CA HIS A 14 -0.99 -7.85 -5.47
C HIS A 14 -2.39 -8.07 -6.09
N ASN A 15 -2.46 -8.44 -7.37
CA ASN A 15 -3.69 -8.73 -8.10
C ASN A 15 -4.07 -10.22 -8.11
N SER A 16 -3.33 -11.07 -7.37
CA SER A 16 -3.65 -12.49 -7.22
C SER A 16 -4.70 -12.71 -6.12
N THR A 17 -5.38 -13.87 -6.15
CA THR A 17 -6.34 -14.27 -5.11
C THR A 17 -5.70 -14.22 -3.72
N HIS A 18 -4.49 -14.76 -3.58
CA HIS A 18 -3.72 -14.74 -2.34
C HIS A 18 -2.61 -13.68 -2.40
N PHE A 19 -3.02 -12.42 -2.45
CA PHE A 19 -2.16 -11.25 -2.56
C PHE A 19 -1.34 -10.96 -1.30
N CYS A 20 -1.80 -11.38 -0.12
CA CYS A 20 -1.12 -11.12 1.14
C CYS A 20 -0.09 -12.21 1.46
N ARG A 21 1.04 -11.79 2.02
CA ARG A 21 2.10 -12.70 2.48
C ARG A 21 1.96 -13.17 3.93
N PHE A 22 1.12 -12.51 4.73
CA PHE A 22 0.88 -12.87 6.13
C PHE A 22 -0.33 -13.80 6.29
N CYS A 23 -1.37 -13.61 5.50
CA CYS A 23 -2.61 -14.37 5.57
C CYS A 23 -3.09 -14.83 4.19
N PHE A 24 -4.11 -15.67 4.19
CA PHE A 24 -4.76 -16.25 3.01
C PHE A 24 -6.12 -15.60 2.71
N LEU A 25 -6.45 -14.45 3.30
CA LEU A 25 -7.64 -13.68 2.93
C LEU A 25 -7.68 -13.52 1.41
N PRO A 26 -8.72 -14.03 0.72
CA PRO A 26 -8.81 -13.93 -0.72
C PRO A 26 -9.08 -12.47 -1.13
N SER A 27 -8.60 -12.05 -2.29
CA SER A 27 -8.85 -10.72 -2.84
C SER A 27 -10.34 -10.39 -3.01
N SER A 28 -11.20 -11.42 -3.15
CA SER A 28 -12.66 -11.26 -3.19
C SER A 28 -13.28 -10.87 -1.83
N ASP A 29 -12.57 -11.12 -0.73
CA ASP A 29 -13.01 -10.81 0.63
C ASP A 29 -12.16 -9.68 1.25
N ILE A 30 -11.56 -8.83 0.41
CA ILE A 30 -10.64 -7.78 0.85
C ILE A 30 -11.27 -6.73 1.78
N ASP A 31 -12.60 -6.61 1.73
CA ASP A 31 -13.38 -5.71 2.58
C ASP A 31 -13.64 -6.27 3.99
N ASN A 32 -13.25 -7.52 4.27
CA ASN A 32 -13.34 -8.11 5.59
C ASN A 32 -12.27 -7.53 6.52
N LEU A 33 -12.70 -6.77 7.52
CA LEU A 33 -11.84 -6.10 8.51
C LEU A 33 -11.63 -6.93 9.79
N ASP A 34 -12.29 -8.08 9.92
CA ASP A 34 -12.09 -8.98 11.06
C ASP A 34 -10.82 -9.80 10.88
N MET A 35 -9.70 -9.24 11.30
CA MET A 35 -8.38 -9.88 11.27
C MET A 35 -8.36 -11.26 11.96
N GLY A 36 -9.23 -11.50 12.95
CA GLY A 36 -9.31 -12.79 13.65
C GLY A 36 -9.86 -13.91 12.77
N SER A 37 -10.66 -13.57 11.76
CA SER A 37 -11.21 -14.53 10.80
C SER A 37 -10.21 -14.94 9.70
N TRP A 38 -9.12 -14.20 9.52
CA TRP A 38 -8.21 -14.41 8.39
C TRP A 38 -7.27 -15.60 8.64
N PRO A 39 -7.25 -16.61 7.75
CA PRO A 39 -6.34 -17.74 7.91
C PRO A 39 -4.88 -17.27 7.77
N GLN A 40 -4.05 -17.56 8.77
CA GLN A 40 -2.65 -17.12 8.78
C GLN A 40 -1.75 -18.06 7.98
N ARG A 41 -0.71 -17.52 7.36
CA ARG A 41 0.33 -18.31 6.70
C ARG A 41 1.31 -18.85 7.73
N SER A 42 1.57 -20.15 7.65
CA SER A 42 2.67 -20.81 8.38
C SER A 42 3.93 -20.80 7.53
N PHE A 43 5.09 -20.59 8.16
CA PHE A 43 6.38 -20.68 7.45
C PHE A 43 6.70 -22.11 7.01
N ASP A 44 6.32 -23.11 7.80
CA ASP A 44 6.56 -24.52 7.44
C ASP A 44 5.73 -24.92 6.22
N GLU A 45 4.45 -24.51 6.19
CA GLU A 45 3.58 -24.74 5.03
C GLU A 45 4.07 -23.97 3.81
N HIS A 46 4.48 -22.70 3.99
CA HIS A 46 5.05 -21.89 2.92
C HIS A 46 6.27 -22.58 2.29
N ARG A 47 7.20 -23.10 3.11
CA ARG A 47 8.38 -23.80 2.64
C ARG A 47 8.02 -25.11 1.92
N SER A 48 7.09 -25.88 2.48
CA SER A 48 6.59 -27.12 1.87
C SER A 48 6.01 -26.87 0.47
N GLN A 49 5.11 -25.88 0.34
CA GLN A 49 4.51 -25.53 -0.95
C GLN A 49 5.53 -24.96 -1.94
N ALA A 50 6.49 -24.16 -1.48
CA ALA A 50 7.54 -23.63 -2.34
C ALA A 50 8.47 -24.73 -2.87
N LEU A 51 8.75 -25.77 -2.08
CA LEU A 51 9.53 -26.93 -2.53
C LEU A 51 8.74 -27.76 -3.54
N LYS A 52 7.45 -28.02 -3.29
CA LYS A 52 6.56 -28.65 -4.29
C LYS A 52 6.55 -27.88 -5.61
N TRP A 53 6.50 -26.54 -5.56
CA TRP A 53 6.59 -25.70 -6.75
C TRP A 53 7.91 -25.89 -7.49
N LYS A 54 9.04 -25.99 -6.77
CA LYS A 54 10.37 -26.21 -7.36
C LYS A 54 10.49 -27.58 -8.03
N GLU A 55 9.95 -28.59 -7.37
CA GLU A 55 10.02 -30.00 -7.79
C GLU A 55 8.98 -30.36 -8.85
N ALA A 56 7.95 -29.52 -9.04
CA ALA A 56 6.95 -29.67 -10.09
C ALA A 56 7.60 -29.81 -11.47
N ALA A 57 7.14 -30.82 -12.20
CA ALA A 57 7.73 -31.24 -13.48
C ALA A 57 7.25 -30.35 -14.63
N THR A 58 6.07 -29.76 -14.50
CA THR A 58 5.45 -28.96 -15.57
C THR A 58 5.16 -27.53 -15.12
N GLU A 59 5.12 -26.61 -16.09
CA GLU A 59 4.71 -25.22 -15.83
C GLU A 59 3.24 -25.13 -15.38
N ALA A 60 2.39 -26.04 -15.85
CA ALA A 60 0.98 -26.12 -15.45
C ALA A 60 0.83 -26.45 -13.95
N GLU A 61 1.61 -27.41 -13.43
CA GLU A 61 1.66 -27.72 -12.01
C GLU A 61 2.15 -26.52 -11.19
N ARG A 62 3.20 -25.84 -11.64
CA ARG A 62 3.71 -24.61 -11.01
C ARG A 62 2.65 -23.50 -10.98
N ALA A 63 1.92 -23.31 -12.07
CA ALA A 63 0.84 -22.33 -12.15
C ALA A 63 -0.32 -22.67 -11.20
N ALA A 64 -0.68 -23.95 -11.09
CA ALA A 64 -1.71 -24.42 -10.15
C ALA A 64 -1.30 -24.18 -8.69
N ILE A 65 -0.04 -24.45 -8.33
CA ILE A 65 0.50 -24.17 -6.99
C ILE A 65 0.54 -22.66 -6.74
N THR A 66 0.97 -21.86 -7.72
CA THR A 66 1.00 -20.40 -7.59
C THR A 66 -0.40 -19.84 -7.33
N THR A 67 -1.41 -20.37 -8.02
CA THR A 67 -2.80 -19.94 -7.89
C THR A 67 -3.39 -20.32 -6.53
N SER A 68 -3.14 -21.56 -6.07
CA SER A 68 -3.71 -22.08 -4.82
C SER A 68 -2.96 -21.64 -3.56
N ALA A 69 -1.64 -21.60 -3.57
CA ALA A 69 -0.82 -21.25 -2.40
C ALA A 69 -0.37 -19.76 -2.40
N GLY A 70 -0.52 -19.06 -3.52
CA GLY A 70 -0.10 -17.66 -3.66
C GLY A 70 1.42 -17.46 -3.58
N LEU A 71 2.20 -18.44 -4.02
CA LEU A 71 3.66 -18.41 -3.91
C LEU A 71 4.36 -19.23 -5.02
N ARG A 72 5.66 -18.98 -5.15
CA ARG A 72 6.62 -19.69 -5.99
C ARG A 72 7.92 -19.91 -5.21
N TYR A 73 8.80 -20.77 -5.72
CA TYR A 73 10.09 -20.99 -5.07
C TYR A 73 10.99 -19.76 -5.18
N SER A 74 11.57 -19.35 -4.04
CA SER A 74 12.68 -18.39 -3.99
C SER A 74 13.96 -19.08 -3.53
N VAL A 75 15.09 -18.76 -4.18
CA VAL A 75 16.41 -19.25 -3.79
C VAL A 75 16.76 -18.86 -2.35
N LEU A 76 16.19 -17.76 -1.83
CA LEU A 76 16.39 -17.33 -0.45
C LEU A 76 15.91 -18.36 0.58
N LEU A 77 14.98 -19.25 0.22
CA LEU A 77 14.53 -20.35 1.09
C LEU A 77 15.60 -21.42 1.35
N ARG A 78 16.76 -21.35 0.67
CA ARG A 78 17.94 -22.15 1.02
C ARG A 78 18.60 -21.69 2.31
N LEU A 79 18.40 -20.44 2.70
CA LEU A 79 18.99 -19.85 3.91
C LEU A 79 18.13 -20.28 5.11
N ALA A 80 18.68 -21.11 5.99
CA ALA A 80 17.92 -21.69 7.12
C ALA A 80 17.34 -20.63 8.07
N TYR A 81 17.98 -19.45 8.15
CA TYR A 81 17.51 -18.34 8.97
C TYR A 81 16.45 -17.47 8.26
N TRP A 82 16.28 -17.58 6.94
CA TRP A 82 15.41 -16.69 6.18
C TRP A 82 13.94 -17.10 6.27
N ASN A 83 13.15 -16.35 7.04
CA ASN A 83 11.70 -16.47 7.07
C ASN A 83 11.07 -15.48 6.09
N ALA A 84 10.65 -15.95 4.91
CA ALA A 84 10.10 -15.10 3.85
C ALA A 84 8.84 -14.31 4.29
N ILE A 85 8.01 -14.88 5.18
CA ILE A 85 6.80 -14.23 5.69
C ILE A 85 7.18 -13.03 6.57
N LEU A 86 8.14 -13.22 7.49
CA LEU A 86 8.53 -12.20 8.47
C LEU A 86 9.53 -11.18 7.92
N PHE A 87 10.47 -11.59 7.07
CA PHE A 87 11.61 -10.77 6.65
C PHE A 87 11.41 -10.05 5.33
N THR A 88 10.32 -10.36 4.63
CA THR A 88 9.75 -9.43 3.66
C THR A 88 8.94 -8.43 4.48
N VAL A 89 9.38 -7.17 4.63
CA VAL A 89 8.71 -6.17 5.49
C VAL A 89 7.79 -5.27 4.66
N ILE A 90 6.68 -4.79 5.24
CA ILE A 90 5.78 -3.84 4.55
C ILE A 90 6.44 -2.49 4.67
N ASP A 91 6.99 -1.95 3.59
CA ASP A 91 7.53 -0.60 3.64
C ASP A 91 6.43 0.44 3.88
N SER A 92 6.55 1.22 4.95
CA SER A 92 5.54 2.20 5.36
C SER A 92 5.42 3.38 4.39
N MET A 93 6.52 3.73 3.70
CA MET A 93 6.47 4.79 2.71
C MET A 93 5.59 4.39 1.51
N HIS A 94 5.74 3.16 1.01
CA HIS A 94 4.91 2.64 -0.06
C HIS A 94 3.49 2.30 0.38
N ALA A 95 3.32 1.69 1.56
CA ALA A 95 2.00 1.25 2.02
C ALA A 95 1.14 2.43 2.48
N ILE A 96 1.71 3.37 3.25
CA ILE A 96 0.97 4.49 3.82
C ILE A 96 1.03 5.71 2.90
N LEU A 97 2.22 6.20 2.54
CA LEU A 97 2.35 7.50 1.87
C LEU A 97 2.04 7.45 0.37
N LEU A 98 2.62 6.51 -0.36
CA LEU A 98 2.37 6.32 -1.80
C LEU A 98 1.20 5.36 -2.10
N GLY A 99 0.68 4.71 -1.06
CA GLY A 99 -0.43 3.78 -1.14
C GLY A 99 -1.67 4.43 -0.59
N LEU A 100 -1.83 4.38 0.73
CA LEU A 100 -3.04 4.79 1.42
C LEU A 100 -3.41 6.27 1.19
N ILE A 101 -2.48 7.19 1.41
CA ILE A 101 -2.70 8.64 1.21
C ILE A 101 -3.01 8.94 -0.24
N GLU A 102 -2.20 8.42 -1.18
CA GLU A 102 -2.40 8.67 -2.60
C GLU A 102 -3.76 8.14 -3.07
N THR A 103 -4.14 6.92 -2.67
CA THR A 103 -5.47 6.34 -2.96
C THR A 103 -6.59 7.16 -2.34
N HIS A 104 -6.45 7.62 -1.09
CA HIS A 104 -7.46 8.45 -0.44
C HIS A 104 -7.71 9.74 -1.23
N CYS A 105 -6.66 10.52 -1.48
CA CYS A 105 -6.80 11.79 -2.18
C CYS A 105 -7.26 11.61 -3.63
N ARG A 106 -6.69 10.67 -4.38
CA ARG A 106 -6.96 10.55 -5.83
C ARG A 106 -8.22 9.77 -6.15
N SER A 107 -8.46 8.67 -5.44
CA SER A 107 -9.53 7.73 -5.75
C SER A 107 -10.78 7.98 -4.93
N LEU A 108 -10.66 8.24 -3.62
CA LEU A 108 -11.83 8.48 -2.77
C LEU A 108 -12.33 9.92 -2.87
N TRP A 109 -11.42 10.89 -2.89
CA TRP A 109 -11.79 12.32 -3.02
C TRP A 109 -11.76 12.85 -4.45
N GLY A 110 -11.39 12.01 -5.43
CA GLY A 110 -11.40 12.41 -6.83
C GLY A 110 -10.39 13.51 -7.19
N MET A 111 -9.32 13.72 -6.40
CA MET A 111 -8.27 14.72 -6.71
C MET A 111 -7.38 14.26 -7.88
N ASN A 112 -7.95 14.14 -9.08
CA ASN A 112 -7.28 13.70 -10.29
C ASN A 112 -7.87 14.40 -11.53
N ASN A 113 -7.00 14.78 -12.47
CA ASN A 113 -7.34 15.46 -13.72
C ASN A 113 -8.27 14.73 -14.70
N LYS A 114 -8.65 13.47 -14.43
CA LYS A 114 -9.38 12.60 -15.38
C LYS A 114 -10.72 12.09 -14.86
N ALA A 115 -11.04 12.31 -13.60
CA ALA A 115 -12.34 11.95 -13.04
C ALA A 115 -13.18 13.24 -12.91
N ALA A 116 -14.49 13.14 -13.09
CA ALA A 116 -15.37 14.16 -12.54
C ALA A 116 -15.14 14.19 -11.03
N ASP A 117 -14.98 15.39 -10.46
CA ASP A 117 -14.72 15.53 -9.03
C ASP A 117 -15.83 14.85 -8.24
N PHE A 118 -15.46 14.17 -7.15
CA PHE A 118 -16.42 13.53 -6.27
C PHE A 118 -17.25 14.62 -5.58
N ASP A 119 -18.55 14.68 -5.88
CA ASP A 119 -19.46 15.73 -5.42
C ASP A 119 -19.92 15.56 -3.95
N GLY A 120 -19.49 14.48 -3.29
CA GLY A 120 -19.81 14.19 -1.89
C GLY A 120 -21.29 13.94 -1.63
N ILE A 121 -22.16 13.90 -2.65
CA ILE A 121 -23.63 13.90 -2.46
C ILE A 121 -24.29 12.84 -3.33
N SER A 122 -23.81 12.62 -4.56
CA SER A 122 -24.46 11.70 -5.49
C SER A 122 -24.06 10.25 -5.22
N PRO A 123 -25.02 9.33 -5.13
CA PRO A 123 -24.71 7.93 -5.18
C PRO A 123 -24.29 7.55 -6.62
N MET A 124 -23.01 7.21 -6.84
CA MET A 124 -22.52 6.65 -8.10
C MET A 124 -23.02 5.21 -8.33
N GLY A 125 -24.28 5.06 -8.71
CA GLY A 125 -24.73 3.99 -9.62
C GLY A 125 -24.52 2.53 -9.18
N LYS A 126 -25.27 2.08 -8.16
CA LYS A 126 -26.26 0.98 -8.25
C LYS A 126 -27.09 0.93 -6.95
N SER A 127 -28.41 0.89 -7.11
CA SER A 127 -29.43 0.89 -6.07
C SER A 127 -29.27 -0.25 -5.05
N VAL A 128 -29.38 0.02 -3.76
CA VAL A 128 -30.63 0.01 -2.95
C VAL A 128 -30.29 0.68 -1.61
N ILE A 129 -31.02 1.76 -1.30
CA ILE A 129 -30.98 2.47 -0.01
C ILE A 129 -31.63 1.56 1.04
N ASP A 130 -30.83 0.98 1.93
CA ASP A 130 -31.30 0.59 3.26
C ASP A 130 -30.90 1.70 4.23
N SER A 131 -31.88 2.47 4.68
CA SER A 131 -31.73 3.61 5.57
C SER A 131 -31.45 3.15 7.00
N THR A 132 -30.27 2.60 7.24
CA THR A 132 -29.69 2.45 8.58
C THR A 132 -28.16 2.55 8.48
N VAL A 133 -27.66 3.77 8.24
CA VAL A 133 -26.23 4.06 8.41
C VAL A 133 -25.96 4.16 9.92
N PRO A 134 -25.17 3.27 10.54
CA PRO A 134 -24.79 3.43 11.93
C PRO A 134 -23.86 4.65 12.03
N ALA A 135 -24.19 5.58 12.92
CA ALA A 135 -23.31 6.71 13.24
C ALA A 135 -21.87 6.21 13.50
N LEU A 136 -20.88 6.92 12.94
CA LEU A 136 -19.47 6.71 13.25
C LEU A 136 -19.30 6.72 14.76
N LYS A 137 -18.88 5.59 15.32
CA LYS A 137 -18.71 5.44 16.77
C LYS A 137 -17.54 6.32 17.23
N SER A 138 -17.68 6.90 18.42
CA SER A 138 -16.61 7.65 19.11
C SER A 138 -15.29 6.87 19.15
N PRO A 139 -14.12 7.56 19.27
CA PRO A 139 -12.80 6.95 19.21
C PRO A 139 -12.70 5.70 20.06
N CYS A 140 -12.23 4.62 19.45
CA CYS A 140 -12.42 3.31 20.04
C CYS A 140 -11.49 3.05 21.24
N GLN A 141 -12.06 2.92 22.44
CA GLN A 141 -11.47 2.13 23.53
C GLN A 141 -11.66 0.62 23.25
N ARG A 142 -11.18 0.15 22.10
CA ARG A 142 -11.22 -1.26 21.69
C ARG A 142 -10.21 -2.03 22.58
N LYS A 143 -10.64 -2.57 23.72
CA LYS A 143 -9.83 -3.56 24.46
C LYS A 143 -9.80 -4.85 23.63
N THR A 144 -8.68 -5.14 22.97
CA THR A 144 -8.54 -6.42 22.25
C THR A 144 -7.74 -7.44 23.06
N ASN A 145 -8.37 -8.58 23.32
CA ASN A 145 -7.76 -9.79 23.88
C ASN A 145 -7.25 -10.71 22.75
N ALA A 146 -6.49 -10.18 21.79
CA ALA A 146 -5.93 -10.99 20.71
C ALA A 146 -4.41 -11.04 20.85
N ARG A 147 -3.92 -11.89 21.76
CA ARG A 147 -2.51 -12.28 21.80
C ARG A 147 -2.26 -13.27 20.67
N LEU A 148 -1.99 -12.79 19.47
CA LEU A 148 -1.50 -13.63 18.37
C LEU A 148 0.00 -13.92 18.61
N HIS A 149 0.25 -15.16 19.04
CA HIS A 149 1.51 -15.83 19.37
C HIS A 149 2.22 -15.45 20.69
N PRO A 150 2.62 -16.46 21.50
CA PRO A 150 3.58 -16.26 22.58
C PRO A 150 4.98 -16.02 22.00
N PRO A 151 5.86 -15.28 22.71
CA PRO A 151 7.25 -15.12 22.29
C PRO A 151 7.93 -16.49 22.27
N THR A 152 8.40 -16.91 21.09
CA THR A 152 9.26 -18.08 20.96
C THR A 152 10.52 -17.82 21.77
N LYS A 153 10.81 -18.69 22.74
CA LYS A 153 11.99 -18.60 23.60
C LYS A 153 13.25 -18.39 22.75
N ALA A 154 14.09 -17.44 23.18
CA ALA A 154 15.40 -17.20 22.60
C ALA A 154 16.16 -18.52 22.43
N ILE A 155 16.51 -18.85 21.19
CA ILE A 155 17.44 -19.94 20.92
C ILE A 155 18.82 -19.45 21.36
N SER A 156 19.26 -20.00 22.48
CA SER A 156 20.61 -19.90 23.01
C SER A 156 21.62 -20.26 21.94
N THR A 157 22.52 -19.32 21.65
CA THR A 157 23.78 -19.58 20.96
C THR A 157 24.60 -20.61 21.74
N THR A 158 25.11 -21.63 21.05
CA THR A 158 26.44 -22.25 21.19
C THR A 158 26.44 -23.63 20.56
N LYS A 159 27.11 -23.75 19.40
CA LYS A 159 28.16 -24.74 19.13
C LYS A 159 28.60 -24.65 17.68
N ASP A 160 29.89 -24.43 17.52
CA ASP A 160 30.64 -24.40 16.27
C ASP A 160 30.38 -25.63 15.41
N VAL A 161 30.03 -25.40 14.14
CA VAL A 161 30.16 -26.41 13.08
C VAL A 161 30.96 -25.76 11.96
N ARG A 162 32.25 -26.13 11.89
CA ARG A 162 33.07 -25.98 10.68
C ARG A 162 32.43 -26.80 9.57
N VAL A 163 32.20 -26.21 8.41
CA VAL A 163 31.90 -26.94 7.19
C VAL A 163 32.97 -26.59 6.17
N ASP A 164 33.83 -27.57 5.90
CA ASP A 164 34.82 -27.56 4.84
C ASP A 164 34.13 -27.58 3.47
N ALA A 165 34.66 -26.79 2.54
CA ALA A 165 34.24 -26.77 1.14
C ALA A 165 34.85 -27.95 0.37
N PRO A 166 34.12 -28.57 -0.57
CA PRO A 166 34.72 -29.23 -1.71
C PRO A 166 34.49 -28.40 -2.97
N VAL A 167 35.62 -28.07 -3.59
CA VAL A 167 35.74 -27.72 -5.00
C VAL A 167 35.45 -28.99 -5.82
N ASP A 168 34.53 -28.93 -6.78
CA ASP A 168 34.71 -29.73 -7.99
C ASP A 168 34.10 -29.05 -9.22
N SER A 169 34.85 -29.18 -10.31
CA SER A 169 34.67 -28.56 -11.61
C SER A 169 34.08 -29.59 -12.55
N GLY A 170 32.97 -29.26 -13.22
CA GLY A 170 32.34 -30.16 -14.19
C GLY A 170 31.55 -29.39 -15.22
N ASN A 171 32.10 -29.35 -16.43
CA ASN A 171 31.63 -28.63 -17.61
C ASN A 171 30.46 -29.36 -18.33
N VAL A 172 29.90 -28.67 -19.34
CA VAL A 172 29.00 -29.11 -20.43
C VAL A 172 27.49 -29.01 -20.11
N GLY A 173 26.64 -28.38 -20.92
CA GLY A 173 26.80 -27.78 -22.24
C GLY A 173 25.52 -27.01 -22.60
N GLY A 174 25.66 -26.03 -23.49
CA GLY A 174 24.58 -25.15 -23.91
C GLY A 174 23.58 -25.78 -24.87
N SER A 175 22.40 -25.16 -24.93
CA SER A 175 21.57 -25.10 -26.13
C SER A 175 20.83 -23.76 -26.15
N ASN A 176 20.94 -23.12 -27.31
CA ASN A 176 20.35 -21.84 -27.69
C ASN A 176 18.83 -21.95 -27.82
N ASP A 177 18.13 -20.84 -27.56
CA ASP A 177 17.15 -20.23 -28.47
C ASP A 177 16.58 -18.98 -27.78
N LYS A 178 16.96 -17.76 -28.19
CA LYS A 178 16.58 -16.97 -29.37
C LYS A 178 15.61 -15.87 -28.97
N ASP A 179 16.03 -14.67 -29.34
CA ASP A 179 15.36 -13.40 -29.20
C ASP A 179 13.94 -13.37 -29.78
N LEU A 180 13.06 -12.57 -29.18
CA LEU A 180 12.04 -11.85 -29.93
C LEU A 180 11.83 -10.46 -29.32
N LYS A 181 12.48 -9.48 -29.96
CA LYS A 181 12.02 -8.09 -30.00
C LYS A 181 11.02 -7.94 -31.15
N SER A 182 9.97 -7.16 -30.98
CA SER A 182 9.42 -6.34 -32.06
C SER A 182 8.61 -5.17 -31.51
N ASP A 183 8.97 -4.00 -32.01
CA ASP A 183 8.34 -2.69 -31.81
C ASP A 183 6.94 -2.56 -32.47
N SER A 184 6.23 -1.50 -32.06
CA SER A 184 4.99 -0.82 -32.55
C SER A 184 4.91 -0.53 -34.07
N PRO A 185 3.94 0.24 -34.67
CA PRO A 185 2.65 0.84 -34.24
C PRO A 185 1.48 0.64 -35.26
N LEU A 186 0.22 0.97 -34.92
CA LEU A 186 -0.83 1.24 -35.94
C LEU A 186 -1.77 2.37 -35.51
N GLU A 187 -1.89 3.37 -36.39
CA GLU A 187 -2.83 4.49 -36.36
C GLU A 187 -4.21 4.11 -36.95
N GLY A 188 -5.25 4.84 -36.51
CA GLY A 188 -6.32 5.36 -37.36
C GLY A 188 -7.55 4.48 -37.61
N ASP A 189 -8.64 4.72 -36.84
CA ASP A 189 -9.98 4.79 -37.44
C ASP A 189 -10.84 5.83 -36.71
N SER A 190 -11.42 6.72 -37.50
CA SER A 190 -12.22 7.88 -37.13
C SER A 190 -13.69 7.55 -37.28
N ARG A 191 -14.50 7.73 -36.23
CA ARG A 191 -15.96 7.66 -36.34
C ARG A 191 -16.69 8.33 -35.17
N GLY A 192 -17.45 9.36 -35.50
CA GLY A 192 -18.74 9.69 -34.89
C GLY A 192 -18.72 10.65 -33.72
N GLU A 193 -18.73 11.94 -34.02
CA GLU A 193 -19.26 12.98 -33.13
C GLU A 193 -20.72 12.65 -32.81
N ASN A 194 -21.04 12.53 -31.52
CA ASN A 194 -22.38 12.74 -31.00
C ASN A 194 -22.23 13.59 -29.74
N GLU A 195 -22.53 14.87 -29.91
CA GLU A 195 -22.80 15.82 -28.82
C GLU A 195 -23.91 15.25 -27.92
N ALA A 196 -23.51 14.75 -26.76
CA ALA A 196 -24.39 14.55 -25.62
C ALA A 196 -23.99 15.56 -24.55
N SER A 197 -24.92 16.45 -24.26
CA SER A 197 -24.81 17.60 -23.36
C SER A 197 -24.20 17.19 -22.01
N GLU A 198 -23.07 17.81 -21.67
CA GLU A 198 -22.44 17.69 -20.35
C GLU A 198 -23.42 18.10 -19.23
N PRO A 199 -23.62 17.30 -18.18
CA PRO A 199 -24.28 17.80 -16.99
C PRO A 199 -23.29 18.72 -16.26
N SER A 200 -23.67 19.98 -16.15
CA SER A 200 -22.93 21.02 -15.43
C SER A 200 -22.62 20.61 -13.99
N LEU A 201 -21.35 20.74 -13.59
CA LEU A 201 -20.87 20.70 -12.21
C LEU A 201 -21.80 21.49 -11.26
N THR A 202 -22.29 20.85 -10.20
CA THR A 202 -23.05 21.50 -9.11
C THR A 202 -22.14 22.39 -8.23
N SER A 203 -22.75 23.20 -7.37
CA SER A 203 -22.11 24.24 -6.55
C SER A 203 -21.15 23.71 -5.47
N GLU A 204 -21.28 22.44 -5.08
CA GLU A 204 -20.65 21.86 -3.88
C GLU A 204 -19.36 21.08 -4.19
N ALA A 205 -19.26 20.42 -5.35
CA ALA A 205 -17.98 19.93 -5.90
C ALA A 205 -17.04 21.11 -6.20
N ARG A 206 -17.62 22.24 -6.64
CA ARG A 206 -16.95 23.54 -6.71
C ARG A 206 -16.47 24.05 -5.36
N GLU A 207 -17.05 23.62 -4.24
CA GLU A 207 -16.70 24.07 -2.89
C GLU A 207 -15.52 23.27 -2.29
N THR A 208 -15.40 21.98 -2.58
CA THR A 208 -14.19 21.18 -2.27
C THR A 208 -13.00 21.58 -3.15
N LEU A 209 -13.26 21.89 -4.43
CA LEU A 209 -12.31 22.61 -5.29
C LEU A 209 -12.04 24.03 -4.78
N SER A 210 -13.05 24.71 -4.21
CA SER A 210 -12.89 26.01 -3.56
C SER A 210 -11.99 25.90 -2.32
N CYS A 211 -12.02 24.79 -1.57
CA CYS A 211 -11.05 24.51 -0.49
C CYS A 211 -9.62 24.41 -1.04
N MET A 212 -9.44 23.74 -2.18
CA MET A 212 -8.14 23.60 -2.84
C MET A 212 -7.67 24.92 -3.48
N SER A 213 -8.57 25.77 -3.97
CA SER A 213 -8.26 27.13 -4.41
C SER A 213 -8.14 28.13 -3.26
N ASP A 214 -8.73 27.88 -2.09
CA ASP A 214 -8.45 28.64 -0.87
C ASP A 214 -7.07 28.29 -0.30
N LEU A 215 -6.59 27.07 -0.54
CA LEU A 215 -5.17 26.74 -0.42
C LEU A 215 -4.30 27.53 -1.43
N GLU A 216 -4.86 27.99 -2.56
CA GLU A 216 -4.22 28.93 -3.48
C GLU A 216 -4.24 30.39 -2.98
N ASN A 217 -5.10 30.77 -2.02
CA ASN A 217 -5.10 32.08 -1.34
C ASN A 217 -3.98 32.20 -0.28
N ARG A 218 -2.77 31.85 -0.70
CA ARG A 218 -1.45 31.88 -0.04
C ARG A 218 -0.99 33.21 0.56
N LYS A 219 -1.86 34.20 0.73
CA LYS A 219 -1.49 35.51 1.30
C LYS A 219 -1.52 35.54 2.83
N THR A 220 -2.18 34.58 3.49
CA THR A 220 -2.39 34.60 4.95
C THR A 220 -1.64 33.52 5.73
N ILE A 221 -1.19 32.44 5.08
CA ILE A 221 -0.53 31.31 5.76
C ILE A 221 0.98 31.40 5.55
N SER A 222 1.71 31.79 6.59
CA SER A 222 3.18 31.70 6.62
C SER A 222 3.61 30.26 6.90
N THR A 223 4.24 29.59 5.94
CA THR A 223 4.78 28.24 6.14
C THR A 223 6.27 28.30 6.51
N PRO A 224 6.76 27.43 7.40
CA PRO A 224 8.19 27.29 7.66
C PRO A 224 8.98 26.93 6.39
N SER A 225 10.23 27.35 6.31
CA SER A 225 11.09 27.14 5.13
C SER A 225 11.37 25.66 4.82
N TRP A 226 11.30 24.78 5.83
CA TRP A 226 11.54 23.34 5.69
C TRP A 226 10.38 22.57 5.04
N LEU A 227 9.16 23.14 5.03
CA LEU A 227 7.97 22.45 4.54
C LEU A 227 7.87 22.40 3.01
N GLY A 228 8.74 23.13 2.30
CA GLY A 228 8.65 23.30 0.86
C GLY A 228 7.35 24.01 0.44
N ARG A 229 7.13 24.20 -0.86
CA ARG A 229 5.85 24.72 -1.34
C ARG A 229 4.86 23.58 -1.50
N ALA A 230 3.70 23.68 -0.87
CA ALA A 230 2.59 22.78 -1.13
C ALA A 230 2.26 22.76 -2.64
N PRO A 231 1.98 21.58 -3.21
CA PRO A 231 1.69 21.47 -4.64
C PRO A 231 0.47 22.33 -4.99
N LYS A 232 0.60 23.15 -6.05
CA LYS A 232 -0.42 24.12 -6.45
C LYS A 232 -1.71 23.45 -6.94
N ARG A 233 -1.60 22.23 -7.47
CA ARG A 233 -2.64 21.39 -8.05
C ARG A 233 -2.27 19.92 -7.81
N ALA A 234 -2.44 19.46 -6.58
CA ALA A 234 -2.29 18.05 -6.24
C ALA A 234 -3.25 17.23 -7.12
N GLY A 235 -2.71 16.35 -7.96
CA GLY A 235 -3.50 15.58 -8.94
C GLY A 235 -3.40 16.04 -10.39
N SER A 236 -2.75 17.19 -10.67
CA SER A 236 -2.58 17.65 -12.05
C SER A 236 -1.40 17.07 -12.80
N ALA A 237 -1.64 16.62 -14.04
CA ALA A 237 -0.61 16.11 -14.94
C ALA A 237 0.53 17.11 -15.19
N GLN A 238 0.25 18.42 -15.06
CA GLN A 238 1.23 19.51 -15.20
C GLN A 238 2.24 19.60 -14.04
N GLN A 239 1.92 19.06 -12.85
CA GLN A 239 2.78 19.20 -11.67
C GLN A 239 3.70 17.99 -11.40
N GLY A 240 3.62 16.95 -12.22
CA GLY A 240 4.35 15.70 -12.01
C GLY A 240 3.82 14.87 -10.83
N LYS A 241 4.45 13.72 -10.59
CA LYS A 241 4.07 12.81 -9.50
C LYS A 241 4.64 13.34 -8.17
N LEU A 242 3.77 13.49 -7.16
CA LEU A 242 4.19 13.84 -5.81
C LEU A 242 5.03 12.72 -5.19
N LYS A 243 6.10 13.11 -4.51
CA LYS A 243 6.95 12.21 -3.73
C LYS A 243 6.28 11.89 -2.39
N ALA A 244 6.73 10.82 -1.74
CA ALA A 244 6.16 10.36 -0.48
C ALA A 244 6.15 11.44 0.63
N ASP A 245 7.25 12.19 0.76
CA ASP A 245 7.36 13.24 1.78
C ASP A 245 6.53 14.50 1.43
N GLU A 246 6.30 14.75 0.14
CA GLU A 246 5.39 15.80 -0.33
C GLU A 246 3.94 15.43 -0.02
N TRP A 247 3.55 14.17 -0.25
CA TRP A 247 2.24 13.64 0.15
C TRP A 247 2.02 13.77 1.65
N ARG A 248 3.01 13.37 2.46
CA ARG A 248 2.94 13.50 3.91
C ARG A 248 2.72 14.95 4.35
N SER A 249 3.53 15.86 3.82
CA SER A 249 3.44 17.29 4.16
C SER A 249 2.10 17.91 3.74
N PHE A 250 1.65 17.59 2.53
CA PHE A 250 0.38 18.06 1.99
C PHE A 250 -0.81 17.56 2.82
N CYS A 251 -0.88 16.27 3.10
CA CYS A 251 -2.02 15.67 3.81
C CYS A 251 -2.01 15.99 5.30
N CYS A 252 -0.88 15.85 5.99
CA CYS A 252 -0.83 16.03 7.44
C CYS A 252 -0.81 17.51 7.89
N ILE A 253 -0.51 18.46 6.99
CA ILE A 253 -0.42 19.88 7.36
C ILE A 253 -1.40 20.71 6.54
N SER A 254 -1.25 20.73 5.21
CA SER A 254 -2.06 21.63 4.35
C SER A 254 -3.54 21.26 4.35
N LEU A 255 -3.86 19.98 4.15
CA LEU A 255 -5.25 19.49 4.14
C LEU A 255 -5.86 19.53 5.54
N VAL A 256 -5.16 19.06 6.58
CA VAL A 256 -5.66 19.14 7.96
C VAL A 256 -6.07 20.57 8.33
N PHE A 257 -5.21 21.55 8.09
CA PHE A 257 -5.51 22.96 8.40
C PHE A 257 -6.75 23.47 7.63
N THR A 258 -6.84 23.14 6.34
CA THR A 258 -7.89 23.66 5.47
C THR A 258 -9.23 23.00 5.74
N LEU A 259 -9.25 21.67 5.86
CA LEU A 259 -10.48 20.90 6.06
C LEU A 259 -11.06 21.12 7.45
N ILE A 260 -10.24 21.29 8.50
CA ILE A 260 -10.76 21.65 9.83
C ILE A 260 -11.46 23.02 9.78
N ARG A 261 -10.92 23.99 9.04
CA ARG A 261 -11.55 25.32 8.92
C ARG A 261 -12.92 25.28 8.24
N ILE A 262 -13.10 24.36 7.28
CA ILE A 262 -14.26 24.35 6.38
C ILE A 262 -15.31 23.33 6.85
N TRP A 263 -14.87 22.13 7.26
CA TRP A 263 -15.72 21.02 7.67
C TRP A 263 -15.71 20.78 9.19
N GLY A 264 -14.91 21.51 9.97
CA GLY A 264 -14.78 21.27 11.42
C GLY A 264 -16.04 21.56 12.25
N HIS A 265 -17.00 22.28 11.68
CA HIS A 265 -18.30 22.56 12.29
C HIS A 265 -19.47 21.89 11.54
N ASP A 266 -19.18 21.08 10.54
CA ASP A 266 -20.19 20.33 9.80
C ASP A 266 -20.57 19.08 10.60
N GLU A 267 -21.85 18.94 10.95
CA GLU A 267 -22.39 17.74 11.63
C GLU A 267 -22.93 16.70 10.62
N GLY A 268 -22.78 16.96 9.33
CA GLY A 268 -23.21 16.08 8.25
C GLY A 268 -22.06 15.27 7.66
N ARG A 269 -22.23 14.88 6.38
CA ARG A 269 -21.30 13.98 5.69
C ARG A 269 -19.87 14.55 5.60
N TYR A 270 -19.71 15.86 5.46
CA TYR A 270 -18.38 16.46 5.37
C TYR A 270 -17.63 16.43 6.70
N GLY A 271 -18.34 16.59 7.81
CA GLY A 271 -17.80 16.34 9.15
C GLY A 271 -17.35 14.90 9.34
N GLU A 272 -18.16 13.94 8.88
CA GLU A 272 -17.81 12.51 8.91
C GLU A 272 -16.59 12.18 8.02
N MET A 273 -16.51 12.76 6.82
CA MET A 273 -15.35 12.63 5.94
C MET A 273 -14.08 13.22 6.55
N LEU A 274 -14.19 14.38 7.22
CA LEU A 274 -13.08 14.96 7.99
C LEU A 274 -12.65 14.02 9.12
N ALA A 275 -13.59 13.52 9.91
CA ALA A 275 -13.28 12.60 11.02
C ALA A 275 -12.55 11.34 10.51
N ASN A 276 -13.04 10.75 9.42
CA ASN A 276 -12.40 9.61 8.78
C ASN A 276 -10.97 9.96 8.29
N PHE A 277 -10.79 11.12 7.68
CA PHE A 277 -9.47 11.59 7.25
C PHE A 277 -8.51 11.83 8.42
N MET A 278 -9.01 12.31 9.57
CA MET A 278 -8.18 12.49 10.76
C MET A 278 -7.63 11.14 11.28
N HIS A 279 -8.38 10.04 11.17
CA HIS A 279 -7.85 8.71 11.47
C HIS A 279 -6.69 8.31 10.55
N LEU A 280 -6.77 8.64 9.25
CA LEU A 280 -5.65 8.45 8.32
C LEU A 280 -4.42 9.29 8.73
N VAL A 281 -4.63 10.54 9.13
CA VAL A 281 -3.56 11.42 9.61
C VAL A 281 -2.92 10.87 10.89
N ASP A 282 -3.72 10.35 11.82
CA ASP A 282 -3.24 9.69 13.04
C ASP A 282 -2.38 8.47 12.71
N MET A 283 -2.84 7.61 11.80
CA MET A 283 -2.04 6.47 11.32
C MET A 283 -0.68 6.91 10.79
N VAL A 284 -0.65 7.94 9.94
CA VAL A 284 0.60 8.46 9.37
C VAL A 284 1.53 8.97 10.46
N ASN A 285 1.02 9.75 11.41
CA ASN A 285 1.83 10.31 12.47
C ASN A 285 2.35 9.24 13.43
N LEU A 286 1.49 8.34 13.90
CA LEU A 286 1.83 7.26 14.83
C LEU A 286 2.85 6.29 14.22
N ALA A 287 2.67 5.89 12.96
CA ALA A 287 3.62 5.01 12.28
C ALA A 287 5.03 5.62 12.19
N HIS A 288 5.13 6.95 12.11
CA HIS A 288 6.38 7.69 11.94
C HIS A 288 6.96 8.23 13.25
N TYR A 289 6.52 7.72 14.41
CA TYR A 289 7.19 8.00 15.66
C TYR A 289 8.56 7.32 15.70
N ARG A 290 9.51 7.96 16.40
CA ARG A 290 10.88 7.43 16.58
C ARG A 290 10.99 6.40 17.69
N GLU A 291 10.00 6.37 18.56
CA GLU A 291 9.86 5.43 19.67
C GLU A 291 8.43 4.93 19.66
N LEU A 292 8.25 3.62 19.86
CA LEU A 292 6.94 2.98 19.87
C LEU A 292 6.80 2.20 21.18
N ASP A 293 5.71 2.47 21.89
CA ASP A 293 5.24 1.64 22.99
C ASP A 293 3.98 0.87 22.58
N GLU A 294 3.57 -0.11 23.39
CA GLU A 294 2.40 -0.94 23.07
C GLU A 294 1.12 -0.11 22.95
N LYS A 295 1.02 0.98 23.73
CA LYS A 295 -0.13 1.90 23.66
C LYS A 295 -0.21 2.59 22.31
N THR A 296 0.90 3.10 21.80
CA THR A 296 1.00 3.76 20.48
C THR A 296 0.68 2.77 19.36
N ILE A 297 1.19 1.54 19.46
CA ILE A 297 0.89 0.47 18.49
C ILE A 297 -0.61 0.16 18.46
N GLU A 298 -1.24 0.08 19.63
CA GLU A 298 -2.69 -0.16 19.72
C GLU A 298 -3.52 1.03 19.25
N SER A 299 -3.09 2.27 19.54
CA SER A 299 -3.70 3.48 18.97
C SER A 299 -3.64 3.50 17.44
N TYR A 300 -2.51 3.09 16.86
CA TYR A 300 -2.39 2.94 15.40
C TYR A 300 -3.37 1.89 14.87
N ARG A 301 -3.50 0.75 15.56
CA ARG A 301 -4.43 -0.32 15.18
C ARG A 301 -5.89 0.15 15.22
N CYS A 302 -6.29 0.85 16.27
CA CYS A 302 -7.62 1.45 16.38
C CYS A 302 -7.87 2.47 15.26
N ALA A 303 -6.96 3.42 15.05
CA ALA A 303 -7.08 4.40 13.98
C ALA A 303 -7.17 3.75 12.60
N THR A 304 -6.45 2.66 12.36
CA THR A 304 -6.54 1.88 11.11
C THR A 304 -7.94 1.30 10.91
N LEU A 305 -8.53 0.68 11.94
CA LEU A 305 -9.87 0.10 11.83
C LEU A 305 -10.93 1.18 11.68
N ASP A 306 -10.86 2.25 12.48
CA ASP A 306 -11.80 3.37 12.43
C ASP A 306 -11.77 4.03 11.02
N TYR A 307 -10.56 4.20 10.45
CA TYR A 307 -10.38 4.68 9.08
C TYR A 307 -11.01 3.76 8.03
N LEU A 308 -10.74 2.45 8.09
CA LEU A 308 -11.24 1.51 7.08
C LEU A 308 -12.76 1.30 7.17
N GLU A 309 -13.31 1.28 8.39
CA GLU A 309 -14.75 1.27 8.62
C GLU A 309 -15.40 2.55 8.05
N GLY A 310 -14.80 3.72 8.29
CA GLY A 310 -15.26 4.99 7.73
C GLY A 310 -15.16 5.04 6.21
N VAL A 311 -14.10 4.49 5.60
CA VAL A 311 -13.99 4.38 4.14
C VAL A 311 -15.15 3.58 3.56
N LYS A 312 -15.45 2.41 4.14
CA LYS A 312 -16.56 1.57 3.67
C LYS A 312 -17.93 2.21 3.87
N ALA A 313 -18.12 2.98 4.95
CA ALA A 313 -19.37 3.66 5.23
C ALA A 313 -19.61 4.88 4.32
N LEU A 314 -18.57 5.67 4.06
CA LEU A 314 -18.68 6.95 3.35
C LEU A 314 -18.51 6.83 1.83
N PHE A 315 -17.79 5.80 1.36
CA PHE A 315 -17.44 5.58 -0.05
C PHE A 315 -17.87 4.18 -0.49
N TYR A 316 -19.18 3.93 -0.47
CA TYR A 316 -19.77 2.60 -0.67
C TYR A 316 -19.51 1.98 -2.07
N ASP A 317 -19.17 2.80 -3.08
CA ASP A 317 -18.79 2.34 -4.42
C ASP A 317 -17.32 1.89 -4.54
N HIS A 318 -16.53 2.06 -3.47
CA HIS A 318 -15.11 1.74 -3.46
C HIS A 318 -14.83 0.49 -2.64
N THR A 319 -14.18 -0.49 -3.28
CA THR A 319 -13.61 -1.65 -2.61
C THR A 319 -12.23 -1.32 -2.05
N LEU A 320 -11.87 -1.95 -0.94
CA LEU A 320 -10.55 -1.79 -0.35
C LEU A 320 -9.49 -2.40 -1.27
N VAL A 321 -8.43 -1.64 -1.54
CA VAL A 321 -7.25 -2.12 -2.27
C VAL A 321 -6.20 -2.79 -1.36
N PRO A 322 -5.25 -3.59 -1.89
CA PRO A 322 -4.24 -4.31 -1.08
C PRO A 322 -3.44 -3.47 -0.09
N ASN A 323 -3.24 -2.18 -0.35
CA ASN A 323 -2.55 -1.28 0.59
C ASN A 323 -3.38 -1.05 1.88
N HIS A 324 -4.71 -0.96 1.79
CA HIS A 324 -5.60 -0.91 2.96
C HIS A 324 -5.47 -2.18 3.81
N HIS A 325 -5.35 -3.33 3.16
CA HIS A 325 -5.10 -4.59 3.86
C HIS A 325 -3.71 -4.64 4.48
N ALA A 326 -2.68 -4.22 3.75
CA ALA A 326 -1.30 -4.25 4.18
C ALA A 326 -1.09 -3.45 5.49
N VAL A 327 -1.69 -2.26 5.60
CA VAL A 327 -1.52 -1.43 6.80
C VAL A 327 -2.11 -2.04 8.08
N MET A 328 -3.04 -2.99 7.98
CA MET A 328 -3.57 -3.73 9.13
C MET A 328 -2.53 -4.67 9.75
N HIS A 329 -1.51 -5.09 9.00
CA HIS A 329 -0.41 -5.93 9.50
C HIS A 329 0.77 -5.13 10.10
N LEU A 330 0.77 -3.80 9.94
CA LEU A 330 1.86 -2.96 10.47
C LEU A 330 2.03 -3.01 12.00
N PRO A 331 0.98 -3.08 12.84
CA PRO A 331 1.13 -3.25 14.29
C PRO A 331 2.02 -4.43 14.67
N ASP A 332 1.87 -5.57 14.00
CA ASP A 332 2.68 -6.76 14.28
C ASP A 332 4.13 -6.58 13.83
N LEU A 333 4.36 -5.80 12.77
CA LEU A 333 5.70 -5.41 12.34
C LEU A 333 6.34 -4.42 13.32
N PHE A 334 5.58 -3.47 13.87
CA PHE A 334 6.07 -2.55 14.90
C PHE A 334 6.55 -3.31 16.13
N ARG A 335 5.79 -4.31 16.60
CA ARG A 335 6.19 -5.15 17.74
C ARG A 335 7.47 -5.95 17.49
N ARG A 336 7.75 -6.31 16.23
CA ARG A 336 8.89 -7.16 15.87
C ARG A 336 10.15 -6.38 15.54
N PHE A 337 10.02 -5.33 14.75
CA PHE A 337 11.15 -4.58 14.19
C PHE A 337 11.29 -3.18 14.80
N GLY A 338 10.35 -2.78 15.66
CA GLY A 338 10.32 -1.46 16.25
C GLY A 338 9.90 -0.37 15.24
N PRO A 339 10.30 0.88 15.52
CA PRO A 339 9.94 2.05 14.72
C PRO A 339 10.27 1.90 13.23
N VAL A 340 9.37 2.34 12.35
CA VAL A 340 9.52 2.23 10.88
C VAL A 340 10.78 2.89 10.35
N HIS A 341 11.31 3.87 11.08
CA HIS A 341 12.56 4.55 10.73
C HIS A 341 13.74 3.60 10.53
N ALA A 342 13.76 2.46 11.22
CA ALA A 342 14.84 1.49 11.15
C ALA A 342 14.80 0.62 9.87
N TRP A 343 13.64 0.47 9.23
CA TRP A 343 13.45 -0.52 8.15
C TRP A 343 12.70 0.00 6.92
N ARG A 344 12.29 1.27 6.89
CA ARG A 344 11.69 1.94 5.71
C ARG A 344 12.68 2.14 4.57
N THR A 345 12.18 2.19 3.32
CA THR A 345 13.03 2.07 2.12
C THR A 345 13.61 3.37 1.56
N PHE A 346 13.43 4.52 2.21
CA PHE A 346 13.96 5.81 1.74
C PHE A 346 15.47 5.78 1.40
N ALA A 347 16.29 5.10 2.23
CA ALA A 347 17.72 4.98 1.97
C ALA A 347 18.01 4.16 0.72
N PHE A 348 17.31 3.02 0.54
CA PHE A 348 17.48 2.15 -0.62
C PHE A 348 17.03 2.85 -1.91
N GLU A 349 15.93 3.61 -1.90
CA GLU A 349 15.51 4.39 -3.06
C GLU A 349 16.53 5.44 -3.46
N ARG A 350 17.14 6.11 -2.49
CA ARG A 350 18.22 7.06 -2.75
C ARG A 350 19.41 6.38 -3.43
N TYR A 351 19.82 5.20 -2.94
CA TYR A 351 20.88 4.43 -3.59
C TYR A 351 20.49 3.94 -4.98
N ASN A 352 19.23 3.53 -5.20
CA ASN A 352 18.74 3.17 -6.52
C ASN A 352 18.83 4.34 -7.49
N GLY A 353 18.43 5.54 -7.08
CA GLY A 353 18.58 6.75 -7.89
C GLY A 353 20.05 7.08 -8.17
N MET A 354 20.94 6.90 -7.19
CA MET A 354 22.38 7.07 -7.41
C MET A 354 22.92 6.04 -8.43
N MET A 355 22.54 4.78 -8.32
CA MET A 355 22.95 3.74 -9.27
C MET A 355 22.44 3.99 -10.68
N GLN A 356 21.20 4.46 -10.84
CA GLN A 356 20.64 4.87 -12.13
C GLN A 356 21.40 6.05 -12.77
N SER A 357 22.02 6.91 -11.95
CA SER A 357 22.83 8.03 -12.44
C SER A 357 24.25 7.64 -12.87
N ILE A 358 24.70 6.41 -12.57
CA ILE A 358 26.00 5.92 -13.01
C ILE A 358 25.91 5.57 -14.49
N ASN A 359 26.71 6.25 -15.30
CA ASN A 359 26.83 5.94 -16.73
C ASN A 359 27.35 4.50 -16.91
N HIS A 360 26.47 3.61 -17.33
CA HIS A 360 26.85 2.28 -17.78
C HIS A 360 26.90 2.22 -19.30
N ASN A 361 27.82 1.42 -19.86
CA ASN A 361 27.93 1.22 -21.30
C ASN A 361 26.82 0.30 -21.89
N SER A 362 25.85 -0.13 -21.06
CA SER A 362 24.73 -1.03 -21.40
C SER A 362 25.15 -2.34 -22.06
N ARG A 363 26.43 -2.72 -21.94
CA ARG A 363 26.95 -3.98 -22.45
C ARG A 363 27.02 -4.97 -21.30
N ILE A 364 26.38 -6.11 -21.47
CA ILE A 364 26.55 -7.26 -20.58
C ILE A 364 27.99 -7.74 -20.77
N GLY A 365 28.78 -7.77 -19.69
CA GLY A 365 30.14 -8.31 -19.72
C GLY A 365 30.08 -9.80 -20.06
N ALA A 366 30.73 -10.19 -21.15
CA ALA A 366 31.03 -11.59 -21.42
C ALA A 366 32.19 -11.98 -20.49
N TYR A 367 31.94 -12.92 -19.58
CA TYR A 367 32.95 -13.52 -18.71
C TYR A 367 33.63 -14.69 -19.40
#